data_AF-B8C859-F1
#
_entry.id   AF-B8C859-F1
#
_cell.length_a   1.000
_cell.length_b   1.000
_cell.length_c   1.000
_cell.angle_alpha   90.00
_cell.angle_beta   90.00
_cell.angle_gamma   90.00
#
_symmetry.space_group_name_H-M   'P 1'
#
loop_
_entity.id
_entity.type
_entity.pdbx_description
1 polymer ?
#
loop_
_entity_poly.entity_id
_entity_poly.type
_entity_poly.pdbx_seq_one_letter_code
_entity_poly.pdbx_strand_id
1 'polypeptide(L)'
;MARGRGKGRGSGKRFAAVSAEEIEQRNARLAEFDAARQQRRADTDSDDDDGSVDSAKKAAEREALLVGMRVAEMSVDDGEEGGDKEYKPKGVEALIEVDNPNKAPVKNMKLKDLDGAAPAPMTRKEREEKEKEAKAAAYRKRHEAGLTEEYKRDMEKLAAVKARRAAAAAKAAEENEGTNAVEEARRKAAVQANEDSESDSDDDKKKKKKGKSSIAKLDKIAIKKMKPAQLKEALKERGLDIQGNAKQLIERLLAHEKDR
;
A
#
# COMPACT_ATOMS: atom_id res chain seq x y z
N MET A 1 -48.86 34.24 -15.19
CA MET A 1 -48.68 33.03 -16.03
C MET A 1 -48.76 31.79 -15.15
N ALA A 2 -49.78 30.96 -15.35
CA ALA A 2 -50.05 29.79 -14.53
C ALA A 2 -49.01 28.68 -14.78
N ARG A 3 -48.33 28.22 -13.73
CA ARG A 3 -47.39 27.09 -13.79
C ARG A 3 -48.19 25.79 -13.88
N GLY A 4 -48.07 25.08 -14.99
CA GLY A 4 -48.78 23.84 -15.27
C GLY A 4 -48.55 22.78 -14.19
N ARG A 5 -49.64 22.29 -13.59
CA ARG A 5 -49.64 21.13 -12.71
C ARG A 5 -49.18 19.91 -13.50
N GLY A 6 -48.02 19.36 -13.14
CA GLY A 6 -47.53 18.11 -13.71
C GLY A 6 -48.56 17.00 -13.50
N LYS A 7 -49.12 16.49 -14.61
CA LYS A 7 -49.97 15.29 -14.61
C LYS A 7 -49.17 14.15 -13.96
N GLY A 8 -49.59 13.74 -12.77
CA GLY A 8 -49.09 12.54 -12.13
C GLY A 8 -49.23 11.37 -13.10
N ARG A 9 -48.10 10.81 -13.53
CA ARG A 9 -48.09 9.55 -14.27
C ARG A 9 -48.54 8.48 -13.29
N GLY A 10 -49.83 8.14 -13.37
CA GLY A 10 -50.41 7.08 -12.57
C GLY A 10 -49.53 5.84 -12.65
N SER A 11 -49.14 5.34 -11.48
CA SER A 11 -48.56 4.00 -11.34
C SER A 11 -49.55 3.02 -11.96
N GLY A 12 -49.32 2.65 -13.23
CA GLY A 12 -50.12 1.66 -13.92
C GLY A 12 -50.23 0.42 -13.04
N LYS A 13 -51.46 -0.11 -12.91
CA LYS A 13 -51.72 -1.35 -12.20
C LYS A 13 -50.73 -2.40 -12.72
N ARG A 14 -49.84 -2.86 -11.84
CA ARG A 14 -48.89 -3.93 -12.14
C ARG A 14 -49.72 -5.19 -12.37
N PHE A 15 -50.07 -5.48 -13.62
CA PHE A 15 -50.52 -6.82 -14.00
C PHE A 15 -49.38 -7.76 -13.62
N ALA A 16 -49.65 -8.68 -12.69
CA ALA A 16 -48.73 -9.77 -12.40
C ALA A 16 -48.67 -10.60 -13.69
N ALA A 17 -47.48 -10.70 -14.30
CA ALA A 17 -47.32 -11.49 -15.51
C ALA A 17 -47.74 -12.93 -15.22
N VAL A 18 -48.66 -13.45 -16.04
CA VAL A 18 -49.33 -14.75 -15.78
C VAL A 18 -48.55 -15.89 -16.46
N SER A 19 -47.58 -15.58 -17.34
CA SER A 19 -46.73 -16.57 -18.01
C SER A 19 -45.25 -16.15 -18.08
N ALA A 20 -44.35 -17.13 -18.22
CA ALA A 20 -42.90 -16.91 -18.29
C ALA A 20 -42.47 -16.10 -19.54
N GLU A 21 -43.12 -16.36 -20.68
CA GLU A 21 -42.86 -15.63 -21.93
C GLU A 21 -43.20 -14.14 -21.82
N GLU A 22 -44.25 -13.79 -21.08
CA GLU A 22 -44.65 -12.39 -20.85
C GLU A 22 -43.61 -11.65 -19.97
N ILE A 23 -42.96 -12.35 -19.04
CA ILE A 23 -41.87 -11.80 -18.22
C ILE A 23 -40.63 -11.53 -19.07
N GLU A 24 -40.27 -12.46 -19.96
CA GLU A 24 -39.12 -12.29 -20.86
C GLU A 24 -39.30 -11.12 -21.81
N GLN A 25 -40.48 -10.98 -22.43
CA GLN A 25 -40.80 -9.85 -23.29
C GLN A 25 -40.76 -8.51 -22.52
N ARG A 26 -41.26 -8.49 -21.28
CA ARG A 26 -41.19 -7.32 -20.41
C ARG A 26 -39.74 -6.97 -20.06
N ASN A 27 -38.93 -7.97 -19.72
CA ASN A 27 -37.53 -7.77 -19.35
C ASN A 27 -36.72 -7.28 -20.55
N ALA A 28 -36.96 -7.83 -21.74
CA ALA A 28 -36.34 -7.36 -22.98
C ALA A 28 -36.66 -5.88 -23.25
N ARG A 29 -37.94 -5.50 -23.13
CA ARG A 29 -38.38 -4.11 -23.31
C ARG A 29 -37.77 -3.15 -22.29
N LEU A 30 -37.60 -3.59 -21.04
CA LEU A 30 -36.94 -2.80 -19.99
C LEU A 30 -35.43 -2.66 -20.26
N ALA A 31 -34.77 -3.72 -20.71
CA ALA A 31 -33.36 -3.70 -21.08
C ALA A 31 -33.10 -2.74 -22.26
N GLU A 32 -33.96 -2.75 -23.27
CA GLU A 32 -33.90 -1.79 -24.39
C GLU A 32 -34.07 -0.35 -23.92
N PHE A 33 -35.02 -0.10 -23.01
CA PHE A 33 -35.25 1.23 -22.45
C PHE A 33 -34.05 1.73 -21.64
N ASP A 34 -33.44 0.86 -20.84
CA ASP A 34 -32.25 1.19 -20.05
C ASP A 34 -31.02 1.41 -20.94
N ALA A 35 -30.84 0.61 -21.99
CA ALA A 35 -29.77 0.81 -22.99
C ALA A 35 -29.92 2.16 -23.70
N ALA A 36 -31.12 2.53 -24.16
CA ALA A 36 -31.39 3.83 -24.77
C ALA A 36 -31.20 5.00 -23.79
N ARG A 37 -31.36 4.78 -22.48
CA ARG A 37 -31.06 5.77 -21.44
C ARG A 37 -29.55 5.90 -21.20
N GLN A 38 -28.81 4.80 -21.27
CA GLN A 38 -27.36 4.79 -21.14
C GLN A 38 -26.68 5.45 -22.34
N GLN A 39 -27.13 5.17 -23.57
CA GLN A 39 -26.63 5.85 -24.78
C GLN A 39 -26.79 7.37 -24.68
N ARG A 40 -27.98 7.85 -24.30
CA ARG A 40 -28.21 9.29 -24.08
C ARG A 40 -27.37 9.92 -22.97
N ARG A 41 -26.85 9.13 -22.03
CA ARG A 41 -25.91 9.61 -21.00
C ARG A 41 -24.48 9.63 -21.51
N ALA A 42 -24.10 8.62 -22.28
CA ALA A 42 -22.78 8.53 -22.90
C ALA A 42 -22.58 9.65 -23.93
N ASP A 43 -23.60 9.97 -24.73
CA ASP A 43 -23.55 11.07 -25.70
C ASP A 43 -23.43 12.45 -25.03
N THR A 44 -23.88 12.60 -23.78
CA THR A 44 -23.74 13.86 -23.01
C THR A 44 -22.44 13.96 -22.23
N ASP A 45 -21.72 12.84 -22.04
CA ASP A 45 -20.48 12.77 -21.25
C ASP A 45 -19.22 12.81 -22.14
N SER A 46 -19.40 12.77 -23.46
CA SER A 46 -18.32 12.79 -24.45
C SER A 46 -17.90 14.21 -24.90
N ASP A 47 -18.48 15.28 -24.33
CA ASP A 47 -18.28 16.67 -24.81
C ASP A 47 -18.07 17.69 -23.68
N ASP A 48 -17.53 17.27 -22.53
CA ASP A 48 -17.18 18.18 -21.43
C ASP A 48 -15.78 17.86 -20.86
N ASP A 49 -14.76 18.14 -21.67
CA ASP A 49 -13.39 18.39 -21.22
C ASP A 49 -13.31 19.86 -20.74
N ASP A 50 -13.71 20.11 -19.50
CA ASP A 50 -13.38 21.35 -18.77
C ASP A 50 -12.63 21.01 -17.48
N GLY A 51 -11.30 21.13 -17.55
CA GLY A 51 -10.44 21.18 -16.39
C GLY A 51 -10.58 22.51 -15.64
N SER A 52 -11.42 22.56 -14.60
CA SER A 52 -11.47 23.70 -13.70
C SER A 52 -11.44 23.34 -12.21
N VAL A 53 -10.73 24.20 -11.48
CA VAL A 53 -10.25 24.21 -10.08
C VAL A 53 -11.30 24.05 -8.95
N ASP A 54 -12.51 23.57 -9.24
CA ASP A 54 -13.62 23.50 -8.28
C ASP A 54 -13.67 22.22 -7.42
N SER A 55 -12.84 21.22 -7.73
CA SER A 55 -12.82 19.94 -6.99
C SER A 55 -12.35 20.07 -5.54
N ALA A 56 -11.41 20.98 -5.25
CA ALA A 56 -10.86 21.18 -3.91
C ALA A 56 -11.83 21.89 -2.95
N LYS A 57 -12.56 22.91 -3.42
CA LYS A 57 -13.60 23.59 -2.62
C LYS A 57 -14.77 22.65 -2.31
N LYS A 58 -15.19 21.85 -3.30
CA LYS A 58 -16.28 20.88 -3.15
C LYS A 58 -15.93 19.74 -2.20
N ALA A 59 -14.66 19.36 -2.12
CA ALA A 59 -14.17 18.39 -1.13
C ALA A 59 -14.22 18.97 0.29
N ALA A 60 -13.79 20.23 0.48
CA ALA A 60 -13.80 20.89 1.79
C ALA A 60 -15.22 21.12 2.33
N GLU A 61 -16.17 21.53 1.48
CA GLU A 61 -17.58 21.70 1.89
C GLU A 61 -18.23 20.37 2.29
N ARG A 62 -17.88 19.27 1.60
CA ARG A 62 -18.39 17.94 1.93
C ARG A 62 -17.83 17.42 3.26
N GLU A 63 -16.59 17.76 3.59
CA GLU A 63 -15.99 17.41 4.88
C GLU A 63 -16.64 18.18 6.03
N ALA A 64 -16.87 19.48 5.85
CA ALA A 64 -17.53 20.33 6.85
C ALA A 64 -18.96 19.87 7.17
N LEU A 65 -19.71 19.41 6.16
CA LEU A 65 -21.07 18.90 6.33
C LEU A 65 -21.08 17.55 7.07
N LEU A 66 -20.06 16.71 6.86
CA LEU A 66 -19.91 15.43 7.56
C LEU A 66 -19.58 15.60 9.04
N VAL A 67 -18.76 16.61 9.38
CA VAL A 67 -18.45 16.95 10.77
C VAL A 67 -19.68 17.51 11.49
N GLY A 68 -20.45 18.39 10.84
CA GLY A 68 -21.70 18.93 11.39
C GLY A 68 -22.74 17.85 11.71
N MET A 69 -22.83 16.80 10.87
CA MET A 69 -23.77 15.70 11.12
C MET A 69 -23.32 14.79 12.27
N ARG A 70 -22.01 14.63 12.48
CA ARG A 70 -21.46 13.82 13.57
C ARG A 70 -21.64 14.46 14.95
N VAL A 71 -21.63 15.80 15.01
CA VAL A 71 -21.90 16.56 16.25
C VAL A 71 -23.38 16.51 16.61
N ALA A 72 -24.29 16.51 15.63
CA ALA A 72 -25.73 16.38 15.86
C ALA A 72 -26.15 14.96 16.31
N GLU A 73 -25.40 13.93 15.92
CA GLU A 73 -25.66 12.54 16.32
C GLU A 73 -25.32 12.28 17.80
N MET A 74 -24.41 13.06 18.40
CA MET A 74 -24.02 12.93 19.82
C MET A 74 -24.90 13.74 20.79
N SER A 75 -25.90 14.49 20.34
CA SER A 75 -26.78 15.31 21.22
C SER A 75 -28.20 14.75 21.38
N VAL A 76 -28.47 13.52 20.93
CA VAL A 76 -29.76 12.84 21.10
C VAL A 76 -29.54 11.58 21.95
N ASP A 77 -29.14 11.79 23.20
CA ASP A 77 -29.05 10.76 24.23
C ASP A 77 -30.31 10.83 25.12
N ASP A 78 -31.20 9.87 24.83
CA ASP A 78 -32.11 9.14 25.70
C ASP A 78 -32.68 9.83 26.95
N GLY A 79 -33.96 10.21 26.85
CA GLY A 79 -34.80 10.64 27.97
C GLY A 79 -36.22 10.13 27.79
N GLU A 80 -36.41 8.81 27.70
CA GLU A 80 -37.73 8.18 27.66
C GLU A 80 -38.00 7.44 28.99
N GLU A 81 -38.40 8.21 30.00
CA GLU A 81 -38.90 7.69 31.27
C GLU A 81 -40.31 7.12 31.04
N GLY A 82 -40.36 5.82 30.70
CA GLY A 82 -41.60 5.05 30.60
C GLY A 82 -42.25 4.87 31.96
N GLY A 83 -43.03 5.86 32.38
CA GLY A 83 -43.84 5.79 33.61
C GLY A 83 -44.89 4.69 33.53
N ASP A 84 -44.65 3.59 34.23
CA ASP A 84 -45.64 2.56 34.51
C ASP A 84 -46.84 3.18 35.23
N LYS A 85 -47.95 3.37 34.50
CA LYS A 85 -49.22 3.79 35.09
C LYS A 85 -49.80 2.60 35.85
N GLU A 86 -49.48 2.50 37.14
CA GLU A 86 -50.16 1.58 38.06
C GLU A 86 -51.66 1.91 38.10
N TYR A 87 -52.46 0.99 37.55
CA TYR A 87 -53.91 1.09 37.57
C TYR A 87 -54.40 0.82 39.00
N LYS A 88 -54.73 1.87 39.75
CA LYS A 88 -55.34 1.74 41.09
C LYS A 88 -56.77 1.21 40.92
N PRO A 89 -57.11 -0.01 41.38
CA PRO A 89 -58.47 -0.51 41.29
C PRO A 89 -59.39 0.36 42.16
N LYS A 90 -60.60 0.65 41.67
CA LYS A 90 -61.57 1.51 42.35
C LYS A 90 -62.58 0.64 43.11
N GLY A 91 -62.80 0.91 44.39
CA GLY A 91 -63.87 0.30 45.19
C GLY A 91 -63.47 -0.99 45.92
N VAL A 92 -64.44 -1.88 46.13
CA VAL A 92 -64.31 -3.10 46.96
C VAL A 92 -63.44 -4.19 46.29
N GLU A 93 -63.11 -4.03 45.01
CA GLU A 93 -62.22 -4.93 44.26
C GLU A 93 -60.79 -4.99 44.81
N ALA A 94 -60.35 -3.98 45.57
CA ALA A 94 -59.04 -4.01 46.24
C ALA A 94 -59.01 -4.94 47.47
N LEU A 95 -60.17 -5.34 48.00
CA LEU A 95 -60.29 -6.14 49.23
C LEU A 95 -60.55 -7.63 48.95
N ILE A 96 -60.91 -7.99 47.72
CA ILE A 96 -61.20 -9.37 47.33
C ILE A 96 -59.96 -9.93 46.62
N GLU A 97 -59.20 -10.75 47.32
CA GLU A 97 -58.09 -11.52 46.75
C GLU A 97 -58.66 -12.62 45.84
N VAL A 98 -58.70 -12.34 44.54
CA VAL A 98 -59.12 -13.32 43.53
C VAL A 98 -57.92 -14.20 43.17
N ASP A 99 -57.71 -15.27 43.94
CA ASP A 99 -56.77 -16.35 43.61
C ASP A 99 -57.35 -17.23 42.49
N ASN A 100 -57.34 -16.71 41.27
CA ASN A 100 -57.65 -17.49 40.07
C ASN A 100 -56.37 -18.13 39.53
N PRO A 101 -56.15 -19.45 39.72
CA PRO A 101 -54.94 -20.14 39.25
C PRO A 101 -54.78 -20.14 37.72
N ASN A 102 -55.84 -19.84 36.97
CA ASN A 102 -55.78 -19.69 35.50
C ASN A 102 -55.47 -18.24 35.06
N LYS A 103 -55.40 -17.28 35.98
CA LYS A 103 -55.01 -15.89 35.71
C LYS A 103 -53.49 -15.78 35.73
N ALA A 104 -52.83 -16.54 34.86
CA ALA A 104 -51.39 -16.41 34.67
C ALA A 104 -51.08 -14.97 34.21
N PRO A 105 -50.09 -14.29 34.81
CA PRO A 105 -49.70 -12.96 34.35
C PRO A 105 -49.15 -13.07 32.93
N VAL A 106 -49.86 -12.48 31.97
CA VAL A 106 -49.41 -12.41 30.58
C VAL A 106 -48.17 -11.52 30.56
N LYS A 107 -46.99 -12.13 30.53
CA LYS A 107 -45.73 -11.42 30.30
C LYS A 107 -45.66 -11.09 28.81
N ASN A 108 -45.72 -9.80 28.47
CA ASN A 108 -45.56 -9.33 27.10
C ASN A 108 -44.09 -9.56 26.67
N MET A 109 -43.79 -10.69 26.03
CA MET A 109 -42.47 -10.92 25.43
C MET A 109 -42.37 -10.17 24.10
N LYS A 110 -41.27 -9.44 23.90
CA LYS A 110 -41.05 -8.70 22.65
C LYS A 110 -40.62 -9.69 21.57
N LEU A 111 -41.00 -9.42 20.31
CA LEU A 111 -40.69 -10.27 19.16
C LEU A 111 -39.16 -10.49 18.96
N LYS A 112 -38.32 -9.62 19.53
CA LYS A 112 -36.86 -9.69 19.52
C LYS A 112 -36.29 -10.72 20.50
N ASP A 113 -37.05 -11.12 21.51
CA ASP A 113 -36.63 -12.02 22.59
C ASP A 113 -37.08 -13.48 22.35
N LEU A 114 -37.69 -13.76 21.20
CA LEU A 114 -38.05 -15.11 20.77
C LEU A 114 -36.83 -15.78 20.13
N ASP A 115 -36.27 -16.76 20.83
CA ASP A 115 -35.14 -17.58 20.37
C ASP A 115 -35.57 -18.38 19.13
N GLY A 116 -35.16 -17.93 17.94
CA GLY A 116 -35.60 -18.45 16.65
C GLY A 116 -36.17 -17.40 15.67
N ALA A 117 -36.29 -16.13 16.07
CA ALA A 117 -36.61 -15.05 15.14
C ALA A 117 -35.44 -14.86 14.15
N ALA A 118 -35.72 -15.00 12.85
CA ALA A 118 -34.74 -14.71 11.80
C ALA A 118 -34.15 -13.30 12.01
N PRO A 119 -32.83 -13.11 11.83
CA PRO A 119 -32.20 -11.82 12.03
C PRO A 119 -32.95 -10.78 11.21
N ALA A 120 -33.24 -9.63 11.84
CA ALA A 120 -33.97 -8.55 11.20
C ALA A 120 -33.37 -8.30 9.79
N PRO A 121 -34.21 -8.24 8.74
CA PRO A 121 -33.70 -8.09 7.39
C PRO A 121 -32.91 -6.79 7.32
N MET A 122 -31.59 -6.91 7.10
CA MET A 122 -30.66 -5.77 7.08
C MET A 122 -31.23 -4.61 6.28
N THR A 123 -31.05 -3.40 6.79
CA THR A 123 -31.50 -2.19 6.08
C THR A 123 -30.77 -2.10 4.74
N ARG A 124 -31.36 -1.39 3.76
CA ARG A 124 -30.75 -1.26 2.42
C ARG A 124 -29.31 -0.75 2.49
N LYS A 125 -29.03 0.20 3.40
CA LYS A 125 -27.70 0.74 3.64
C LYS A 125 -26.74 -0.34 4.15
N GLU A 126 -27.17 -1.11 5.14
CA GLU A 126 -26.35 -2.20 5.70
C GLU A 126 -26.05 -3.32 4.68
N ARG A 127 -26.97 -3.59 3.74
CA ARG A 127 -26.70 -4.54 2.65
C ARG A 127 -25.64 -4.00 1.69
N GLU A 128 -25.77 -2.75 1.28
CA GLU A 128 -24.80 -2.10 0.38
C GLU A 128 -23.41 -2.00 1.04
N GLU A 129 -23.34 -1.74 2.35
CA GLU A 129 -22.09 -1.74 3.12
C GLU A 129 -21.46 -3.12 3.21
N LYS A 130 -22.24 -4.17 3.54
CA LYS A 130 -21.75 -5.55 3.58
C LYS A 130 -21.28 -6.03 2.21
N GLU A 131 -21.97 -5.67 1.13
CA GLU A 131 -21.53 -6.01 -0.23
C GLU A 131 -20.25 -5.28 -0.62
N LYS A 132 -20.10 -4.01 -0.22
CA LYS A 132 -18.87 -3.24 -0.43
C LYS A 132 -17.70 -3.85 0.35
N GLU A 133 -17.92 -4.25 1.60
CA GLU A 133 -16.94 -4.95 2.41
C GLU A 133 -16.58 -6.31 1.83
N ALA A 134 -17.56 -7.10 1.40
CA ALA A 134 -17.35 -8.39 0.77
C ALA A 134 -16.54 -8.25 -0.53
N LYS A 135 -16.83 -7.23 -1.36
CA LYS A 135 -16.06 -6.95 -2.59
C LYS A 135 -14.63 -6.52 -2.27
N ALA A 136 -14.43 -5.67 -1.26
CA ALA A 136 -13.10 -5.26 -0.82
C ALA A 136 -12.30 -6.46 -0.26
N ALA A 137 -12.93 -7.31 0.52
CA ALA A 137 -12.31 -8.54 1.05
C ALA A 137 -11.97 -9.52 -0.07
N ALA A 138 -12.86 -9.72 -1.04
CA ALA A 138 -12.60 -10.56 -2.21
C ALA A 138 -11.44 -10.02 -3.06
N TYR A 139 -11.36 -8.69 -3.23
CA TYR A 139 -10.24 -8.05 -3.89
C TYR A 139 -8.92 -8.31 -3.17
N ARG A 140 -8.89 -8.07 -1.84
CA ARG A 140 -7.72 -8.34 -1.00
C ARG A 140 -7.28 -9.80 -1.09
N LYS A 141 -8.21 -10.74 -0.96
CA LYS A 141 -7.94 -12.17 -1.09
C LYS A 141 -7.37 -12.53 -2.46
N ARG A 142 -7.92 -11.98 -3.54
CA ARG A 142 -7.42 -12.20 -4.91
C ARG A 142 -6.03 -11.59 -5.11
N HIS A 143 -5.77 -10.43 -4.48
CA HIS A 143 -4.48 -9.75 -4.53
C HIS A 143 -3.41 -10.53 -3.77
N GLU A 144 -3.73 -10.99 -2.56
CA GLU A 144 -2.86 -11.86 -1.74
C GLU A 144 -2.57 -13.20 -2.43
N ALA A 145 -3.57 -13.78 -3.09
CA ALA A 145 -3.40 -14.97 -3.91
C ALA A 145 -2.62 -14.72 -5.23
N GLY A 146 -2.24 -13.47 -5.51
CA GLY A 146 -1.46 -13.08 -6.68
C GLY A 146 -2.19 -13.18 -8.02
N LEU A 147 -3.52 -13.23 -7.98
CA LEU A 147 -4.37 -13.34 -9.16
C LEU A 147 -4.68 -11.97 -9.78
N THR A 148 -4.48 -10.87 -9.05
CA THR A 148 -4.63 -9.50 -9.57
C THR A 148 -3.50 -9.15 -10.55
N GLU A 149 -3.82 -8.39 -11.59
CA GLU A 149 -2.82 -7.92 -12.55
C GLU A 149 -1.79 -6.99 -11.90
N GLU A 150 -2.22 -6.19 -10.92
CA GLU A 150 -1.34 -5.31 -10.15
C GLU A 150 -0.25 -6.12 -9.43
N TYR A 151 -0.64 -7.17 -8.71
CA TYR A 151 0.32 -8.05 -8.03
C TYR A 151 1.29 -8.69 -9.02
N LYS A 152 0.80 -9.20 -10.15
CA LYS A 152 1.66 -9.80 -11.18
C LYS A 152 2.67 -8.80 -11.73
N ARG A 153 2.24 -7.60 -12.10
CA ARG A 153 3.12 -6.52 -12.59
C ARG A 153 4.17 -6.14 -11.55
N ASP A 154 3.80 -6.02 -10.28
CA ASP A 154 4.74 -5.65 -9.24
C ASP A 154 5.72 -6.79 -8.92
N MET A 155 5.28 -8.04 -8.96
CA MET A 155 6.16 -9.20 -8.86
C MET A 155 7.13 -9.30 -10.04
N GLU A 156 6.69 -9.00 -11.26
CA GLU A 156 7.56 -8.92 -12.45
C GLU A 156 8.62 -7.83 -12.31
N LYS A 157 8.25 -6.64 -11.82
CA LYS A 157 9.21 -5.57 -11.53
C LYS A 157 10.23 -6.01 -10.47
N LEU A 158 9.77 -6.63 -9.39
CA LEU A 158 10.65 -7.16 -8.34
C LEU A 158 11.58 -8.26 -8.87
N ALA A 159 11.08 -9.15 -9.72
CA ALA A 159 11.86 -10.20 -10.37
C ALA A 159 12.93 -9.59 -11.29
N ALA A 160 12.58 -8.57 -12.09
CA ALA A 160 13.54 -7.85 -12.94
C ALA A 160 14.65 -7.18 -12.12
N VAL A 161 14.32 -6.57 -10.96
CA VAL A 161 15.31 -6.00 -10.05
C VAL A 161 16.21 -7.07 -9.45
N LYS A 162 15.63 -8.20 -9.01
CA LYS A 162 16.40 -9.35 -8.50
C LYS A 162 17.36 -9.90 -9.57
N ALA A 163 16.88 -10.07 -10.80
CA ALA A 163 17.69 -10.52 -11.93
C ALA A 163 18.84 -9.55 -12.23
N ARG A 164 18.57 -8.24 -12.25
CA ARG A 164 19.61 -7.21 -12.43
C ARG A 164 20.65 -7.24 -11.31
N ARG A 165 20.23 -7.41 -10.06
CA ARG A 165 21.15 -7.51 -8.91
C ARG A 165 21.98 -8.79 -8.98
N ALA A 166 21.36 -9.93 -9.31
CA ALA A 166 22.06 -11.20 -9.47
C ALA A 166 23.09 -11.14 -10.62
N ALA A 167 22.71 -10.58 -11.77
CA ALA A 167 23.63 -10.41 -12.90
C ALA A 167 24.79 -9.45 -12.57
N ALA A 168 24.54 -8.38 -11.81
CA ALA A 168 25.60 -7.48 -11.36
C ALA A 168 26.53 -8.17 -10.33
N ALA A 169 25.97 -8.97 -9.42
CA ALA A 169 26.76 -9.74 -8.45
C ALA A 169 27.60 -10.83 -9.13
N ALA A 170 27.04 -11.53 -10.12
CA ALA A 170 27.76 -12.51 -10.93
C ALA A 170 28.91 -11.87 -11.70
N LYS A 171 28.67 -10.74 -12.39
CA LYS A 171 29.74 -9.99 -13.08
C LYS A 171 30.82 -9.51 -12.11
N ALA A 172 30.44 -9.04 -10.92
CA ALA A 172 31.40 -8.62 -9.91
C ALA A 172 32.21 -9.80 -9.35
N ALA A 173 31.60 -10.97 -9.20
CA ALA A 173 32.31 -12.19 -8.78
C ALA A 173 33.30 -12.64 -9.85
N GLU A 174 32.89 -12.71 -11.12
CA GLU A 174 33.77 -13.06 -12.25
C GLU A 174 34.95 -12.08 -12.40
N GLU A 175 34.72 -10.78 -12.26
CA GLU A 175 35.79 -9.77 -12.29
C GLU A 175 36.74 -9.90 -11.10
N ASN A 176 36.22 -10.18 -9.90
CA ASN A 176 37.05 -10.42 -8.71
C ASN A 176 37.85 -11.71 -8.82
N GLU A 177 37.27 -12.79 -9.35
CA GLU A 177 37.98 -14.06 -9.56
C GLU A 177 39.06 -13.91 -10.64
N GLY A 178 38.77 -13.22 -11.74
CA GLY A 178 39.75 -12.92 -12.78
C GLY A 178 40.90 -12.04 -12.28
N THR A 179 40.60 -11.00 -11.52
CA THR A 179 41.63 -10.13 -10.93
C THR A 179 42.45 -10.85 -9.86
N ASN A 180 41.84 -11.67 -9.01
CA ASN A 180 42.55 -12.50 -8.02
C ASN A 180 43.44 -13.55 -8.69
N ALA A 181 42.98 -14.22 -9.74
CA ALA A 181 43.79 -15.20 -10.48
C ALA A 181 44.99 -14.54 -11.16
N VAL A 182 44.82 -13.34 -11.71
CA VAL A 182 45.93 -12.55 -12.29
C VAL A 182 46.88 -12.06 -11.19
N GLU A 183 46.38 -11.63 -10.03
CA GLU A 183 47.23 -11.25 -8.89
C GLU A 183 48.00 -12.45 -8.33
N GLU A 184 47.39 -13.62 -8.22
CA GLU A 184 48.03 -14.85 -7.78
C GLU A 184 49.08 -15.32 -8.79
N ALA A 185 48.79 -15.26 -10.10
CA ALA A 185 49.77 -15.55 -11.14
C ALA A 185 50.94 -14.56 -11.07
N ARG A 186 50.68 -13.27 -10.83
CA ARG A 186 51.73 -12.26 -10.66
C ARG A 186 52.54 -12.47 -9.38
N ARG A 187 51.91 -12.88 -8.27
CA ARG A 187 52.61 -13.24 -7.03
C ARG A 187 53.46 -14.48 -7.21
N LYS A 188 52.95 -15.53 -7.85
CA LYS A 188 53.71 -16.75 -8.15
C LYS A 188 54.90 -16.45 -9.07
N ALA A 189 54.70 -15.66 -10.12
CA ALA A 189 55.80 -15.22 -11.00
C ALA A 189 56.85 -14.37 -10.26
N ALA A 190 56.44 -13.52 -9.31
CA ALA A 190 57.35 -12.71 -8.50
C ALA A 190 58.14 -13.55 -7.47
N VAL A 191 57.53 -14.61 -6.91
CA VAL A 191 58.23 -15.56 -6.02
C VAL A 191 59.22 -16.38 -6.84
N GLN A 192 58.82 -16.89 -8.00
CA GLN A 192 59.69 -17.68 -8.87
C GLN A 192 60.88 -16.86 -9.42
N ALA A 193 60.66 -15.58 -9.75
CA ALA A 193 61.74 -14.67 -10.13
C ALA A 193 62.70 -14.32 -8.97
N ASN A 194 62.26 -14.43 -7.71
CA ASN A 194 63.15 -14.29 -6.55
C ASN A 194 63.90 -15.60 -6.27
N GLU A 195 63.26 -16.77 -6.38
CA GLU A 195 63.90 -18.08 -6.23
C GLU A 195 64.97 -18.33 -7.30
N ASP A 196 64.72 -17.95 -8.56
CA ASP A 196 65.73 -18.04 -9.63
C ASP A 196 66.91 -17.08 -9.42
N SER A 197 66.75 -16.04 -8.59
CA SER A 197 67.83 -15.11 -8.21
C SER A 197 68.64 -15.55 -6.99
N GLU A 198 68.23 -16.63 -6.30
CA GLU A 198 68.93 -17.21 -5.14
C GLU A 198 69.68 -18.52 -5.47
N SER A 199 69.65 -18.99 -6.72
CA SER A 199 70.36 -20.21 -7.14
C SER A 199 71.65 -20.01 -7.95
N ASP A 200 72.06 -18.76 -8.24
CA ASP A 200 73.32 -18.49 -8.94
C ASP A 200 74.26 -17.55 -8.16
N SER A 201 75.36 -18.14 -7.72
CA SER A 201 76.65 -17.55 -7.33
C SER A 201 76.83 -16.86 -5.97
N ASP A 202 77.64 -17.55 -5.16
CA ASP A 202 78.61 -17.06 -4.19
C ASP A 202 79.28 -15.71 -4.54
N ASP A 203 79.67 -15.02 -3.45
CA ASP A 203 80.68 -13.97 -3.33
C ASP A 203 80.31 -12.54 -3.81
N ASP A 204 79.97 -11.66 -2.87
CA ASP A 204 80.83 -10.53 -2.45
C ASP A 204 80.01 -9.50 -1.62
N LYS A 205 80.62 -9.02 -0.54
CA LYS A 205 80.10 -7.98 0.34
C LYS A 205 79.88 -6.69 -0.44
N LYS A 206 78.62 -6.27 -0.60
CA LYS A 206 78.32 -4.83 -0.79
C LYS A 206 77.01 -4.41 -0.15
N LYS A 207 77.14 -3.55 0.87
CA LYS A 207 76.07 -2.75 1.49
C LYS A 207 75.16 -2.14 0.42
N LYS A 208 74.00 -2.74 0.14
CA LYS A 208 72.91 -2.09 -0.59
C LYS A 208 71.98 -1.39 0.41
N LYS A 209 72.14 -0.06 0.46
CA LYS A 209 71.21 0.91 1.06
C LYS A 209 69.80 0.53 0.57
N LYS A 210 68.87 0.17 1.47
CA LYS A 210 67.45 -0.09 1.15
C LYS A 210 66.92 1.10 0.35
N GLY A 211 66.78 0.93 -0.96
CA GLY A 211 66.12 1.89 -1.82
C GLY A 211 64.67 1.98 -1.37
N LYS A 212 64.20 3.21 -1.12
CA LYS A 212 62.77 3.51 -1.00
C LYS A 212 62.07 2.85 -2.18
N SER A 213 61.26 1.82 -1.92
CA SER A 213 60.32 1.28 -2.88
C SER A 213 59.51 2.45 -3.44
N SER A 214 59.68 2.76 -4.71
CA SER A 214 58.99 3.86 -5.37
C SER A 214 57.50 3.54 -5.45
N ILE A 215 56.75 3.99 -4.44
CA ILE A 215 55.27 3.87 -4.39
C ILE A 215 54.73 4.43 -5.71
N ALA A 216 53.86 3.71 -6.40
CA ALA A 216 53.34 4.13 -7.71
C ALA A 216 52.56 5.46 -7.62
N LYS A 217 52.64 6.27 -8.68
CA LYS A 217 51.84 7.51 -8.77
C LYS A 217 50.36 7.15 -8.95
N LEU A 218 49.47 7.84 -8.25
CA LEU A 218 48.02 7.59 -8.33
C LEU A 218 47.35 8.67 -9.19
N ASP A 219 46.48 8.24 -10.11
CA ASP A 219 45.74 9.13 -10.98
C ASP A 219 44.69 9.96 -10.24
N LYS A 220 44.47 11.20 -10.67
CA LYS A 220 43.49 12.13 -10.05
C LYS A 220 42.08 11.56 -9.98
N ILE A 221 41.68 10.78 -10.99
CA ILE A 221 40.35 10.15 -11.06
C ILE A 221 40.27 9.00 -10.05
N ALA A 222 41.32 8.17 -9.96
CA ALA A 222 41.39 7.07 -9.01
C ALA A 222 41.28 7.59 -7.58
N ILE A 223 42.04 8.63 -7.24
CA ILE A 223 42.03 9.25 -5.90
C ILE A 223 40.62 9.73 -5.51
N LYS A 224 39.90 10.38 -6.43
CA LYS A 224 38.53 10.88 -6.15
C LYS A 224 37.49 9.75 -6.01
N LYS A 225 37.74 8.58 -6.59
CA LYS A 225 36.86 7.41 -6.51
C LYS A 225 37.17 6.50 -5.32
N MET A 226 38.33 6.65 -4.67
CA MET A 226 38.72 5.82 -3.52
C MET A 226 37.81 6.06 -2.32
N LYS A 227 37.55 4.98 -1.57
CA LYS A 227 36.81 5.05 -0.32
C LYS A 227 37.67 5.74 0.77
N PRO A 228 37.06 6.34 1.81
CA PRO A 228 37.80 6.98 2.89
C PRO A 228 38.84 6.09 3.58
N ALA A 229 38.58 4.78 3.70
CA ALA A 229 39.56 3.83 4.24
C ALA A 229 40.80 3.69 3.33
N GLN A 230 40.58 3.52 2.03
CA GLN A 230 41.65 3.42 1.02
C GLN A 230 42.46 4.71 0.92
N LEU A 231 41.82 5.88 1.05
CA LEU A 231 42.51 7.17 1.13
C LEU A 231 43.43 7.25 2.34
N LYS A 232 43.01 6.74 3.50
CA LYS A 232 43.84 6.72 4.72
C LYS A 232 45.02 5.76 4.59
N GLU A 233 44.81 4.59 3.98
CA GLU A 233 45.88 3.62 3.73
C GLU A 233 46.92 4.20 2.77
N ALA A 234 46.49 4.79 1.65
CA ALA A 234 47.39 5.44 0.70
C ALA A 234 48.16 6.62 1.31
N LEU A 235 47.53 7.40 2.21
CA LEU A 235 48.22 8.45 2.96
C LEU A 235 49.22 7.87 3.97
N LYS A 236 48.88 6.78 4.66
CA LYS A 236 49.74 6.08 5.62
C LYS A 236 50.98 5.47 4.94
N GLU A 237 50.80 4.84 3.78
CA GLU A 237 51.91 4.31 2.96
C GLU A 237 52.89 5.41 2.52
N ARG A 238 52.37 6.63 2.31
CA ARG A 238 53.15 7.81 1.91
C ARG A 238 53.67 8.61 3.10
N GLY A 239 53.35 8.21 4.33
CA GLY A 239 53.76 8.90 5.56
C GLY A 239 53.09 10.26 5.78
N LEU A 240 51.89 10.47 5.23
CA LEU A 240 51.10 11.69 5.38
C LEU A 240 50.04 11.55 6.48
N ASP A 241 49.56 12.68 6.99
CA ASP A 241 48.52 12.71 8.03
C ASP A 241 47.17 12.15 7.53
N ILE A 242 46.55 11.31 8.35
CA ILE A 242 45.30 10.57 8.09
C ILE A 242 44.06 11.24 8.70
N GLN A 243 44.22 12.34 9.42
CA GLN A 243 43.12 13.01 10.10
C GLN A 243 42.28 13.89 9.15
N GLY A 244 40.97 13.90 9.39
CA GLY A 244 40.02 14.79 8.70
C GLY A 244 39.00 14.11 7.79
N ASN A 245 38.24 14.95 7.09
CA ASN A 245 37.16 14.55 6.19
C ASN A 245 37.69 14.01 4.86
N ALA A 246 36.88 13.23 4.15
CA ALA A 246 37.28 12.60 2.88
C ALA A 246 37.83 13.60 1.85
N LYS A 247 37.27 14.81 1.76
CA LYS A 247 37.77 15.88 0.88
C LYS A 247 39.20 16.32 1.24
N GLN A 248 39.49 16.47 2.54
CA GLN A 248 40.82 16.84 3.03
C GLN A 248 41.85 15.73 2.76
N LEU A 249 41.44 14.46 2.90
CA LEU A 249 42.30 13.31 2.55
C LEU A 249 42.62 13.28 1.05
N ILE A 250 41.62 13.52 0.19
CA ILE A 250 41.79 13.61 -1.27
C ILE A 250 42.73 14.76 -1.64
N GLU A 251 42.53 15.95 -1.06
CA GLU A 251 43.35 17.13 -1.35
C GLU A 251 44.81 16.93 -0.96
N ARG A 252 45.09 16.38 0.22
CA ARG A 252 46.47 16.06 0.65
C ARG A 252 47.14 15.04 -0.26
N LEU A 253 46.41 14.00 -0.64
CA LEU A 253 46.93 12.96 -1.52
C LEU A 253 47.18 13.52 -2.93
N LEU A 254 46.27 14.36 -3.44
CA LEU A 254 46.47 15.08 -4.71
C LEU A 254 47.62 16.07 -4.66
N ALA A 255 47.86 16.76 -3.54
CA ALA A 255 48.99 17.67 -3.37
C ALA A 255 50.32 16.91 -3.42
N HIS A 256 50.45 15.84 -2.63
CA HIS A 256 51.63 14.99 -2.63
C HIS A 256 51.94 14.38 -4.01
N GLU A 257 50.92 14.01 -4.78
CA GLU A 257 51.10 13.47 -6.14
C GLU A 257 51.42 14.54 -7.19
N LYS A 258 51.11 15.81 -6.95
CA LYS A 258 51.54 16.93 -7.81
C LYS A 258 53.01 17.28 -7.59
N ASP A 259 53.50 17.12 -6.36
CA ASP A 259 54.86 17.49 -5.95
C ASP A 259 55.90 16.39 -6.25
N ARG A 260 55.50 15.32 -6.95
CA ARG A 260 56.26 14.09 -7.19
C ARG A 260 56.50 13.84 -8.68
#